data_AF-K9ZJZ3-F1
#
_entry.id   AF-K9ZJZ3-F1
#
_cell.length_a   1.000
_cell.length_b   1.000
_cell.length_c   1.000
_cell.angle_alpha   90.00
_cell.angle_beta   90.00
_cell.angle_gamma   90.00
#
_symmetry.space_group_name_H-M   'P 1'
#
loop_
_entity.id
_entity.type
_entity.pdbx_description
1 polymer ?
#
loop_
_entity_poly.entity_id
_entity_poly.type
_entity_poly.pdbx_seq_one_letter_code
_entity_poly.pdbx_strand_id
1 'polypeptide(L)'
;MNTKINCPVCGYQDIENNICPNCDTDLSLIRTLQELPLIEKKSLKRKFSGWTLAVALLMLIIGMGLGVGSSLIIVQSGLYNATISNSNTTVVNSIKSTANKPVTQPNIYTVKPGDNLSLIALKLCGQGGTWEMIVKANPELEKRKNYYIDPGEELKIPNCQEKTE
;
A
#
# COMPACT_ATOMS: atom_id res chain seq x y z
N MET A 1 30.23 -10.69 -21.85
CA MET A 1 30.62 -9.88 -23.02
C MET A 1 31.06 -8.54 -22.47
N ASN A 2 32.30 -8.12 -22.68
CA ASN A 2 32.76 -6.84 -22.18
C ASN A 2 32.07 -5.75 -22.99
N THR A 3 31.05 -5.12 -22.41
CA THR A 3 30.33 -4.01 -23.03
C THR A 3 31.25 -2.79 -23.10
N LYS A 4 31.45 -2.27 -24.31
CA LYS A 4 32.19 -1.03 -24.54
C LYS A 4 31.33 0.14 -24.06
N ILE A 5 31.89 0.99 -23.21
CA ILE A 5 31.20 2.14 -22.64
C ILE A 5 31.96 3.44 -22.92
N ASN A 6 31.23 4.53 -23.08
CA ASN A 6 31.79 5.86 -23.31
C ASN A 6 31.89 6.62 -21.98
N CYS A 7 33.01 7.30 -21.74
CA CYS A 7 33.23 8.09 -20.54
C CYS A 7 32.45 9.41 -20.61
N PRO A 8 31.55 9.70 -19.65
CA PRO A 8 30.78 10.94 -19.63
C PRO A 8 31.61 12.16 -19.17
N VAL A 9 32.75 11.93 -18.51
CA VAL A 9 33.58 13.02 -17.93
C VAL A 9 34.45 13.67 -18.99
N CYS A 10 35.16 12.86 -19.80
CA CYS A 10 36.10 13.36 -20.79
C CYS A 10 35.73 13.03 -22.24
N GLY A 11 34.62 12.31 -22.47
CA GLY A 11 34.17 11.92 -23.80
C GLY A 11 34.97 10.80 -24.46
N TYR A 12 35.92 10.17 -23.74
CA TYR A 12 36.72 9.06 -24.24
C TYR A 12 35.83 7.83 -24.51
N GLN A 13 35.97 7.22 -25.69
CA GLN A 13 35.07 6.17 -26.18
C GLN A 13 35.66 4.77 -26.03
N ASP A 14 34.80 3.76 -26.16
CA ASP A 14 35.19 2.35 -26.27
C ASP A 14 36.05 1.82 -25.11
N ILE A 15 35.68 2.15 -23.87
CA ILE A 15 36.42 1.74 -22.68
C ILE A 15 36.04 0.31 -22.31
N GLU A 16 37.04 -0.57 -22.24
CA GLU A 16 36.86 -1.97 -21.87
C GLU A 16 37.03 -2.21 -20.36
N ASN A 17 37.83 -1.39 -19.69
CA ASN A 17 38.15 -1.46 -18.27
C ASN A 17 37.17 -0.66 -17.40
N ASN A 18 37.26 -0.86 -16.08
CA ASN A 18 36.47 -0.10 -15.10
C ASN A 18 36.99 1.32 -14.86
N ILE A 19 38.21 1.64 -15.31
CA ILE A 19 38.82 2.95 -15.10
C ILE A 19 39.11 3.57 -16.47
N CYS A 20 38.71 4.82 -16.67
CA CYS A 20 38.98 5.55 -17.91
C CYS A 20 40.48 5.90 -18.01
N PRO A 21 41.18 5.56 -19.10
CA PRO A 21 42.62 5.83 -19.25
C PRO A 21 42.97 7.31 -19.46
N ASN A 22 41.97 8.16 -19.73
CA ASN A 22 42.18 9.59 -20.02
C ASN A 22 41.94 10.50 -18.82
N CYS A 23 41.04 10.12 -17.89
CA CYS A 23 40.65 10.96 -16.76
C CYS A 23 40.49 10.20 -15.44
N ASP A 24 40.97 8.95 -15.37
CA ASP A 24 40.97 8.07 -14.19
C ASP A 24 39.61 7.94 -13.49
N THR A 25 38.52 8.17 -14.20
CA THR A 25 37.17 8.06 -13.67
C THR A 25 36.76 6.59 -13.55
N ASP A 26 36.22 6.21 -12.39
CA ASP A 26 35.67 4.88 -12.14
C ASP A 26 34.27 4.73 -12.78
N LEU A 27 34.16 3.77 -13.68
CA LEU A 27 32.99 3.44 -14.49
C LEU A 27 32.30 2.15 -14.00
N SER A 28 32.75 1.55 -12.89
CA SER A 28 32.21 0.29 -12.35
C SER A 28 30.69 0.35 -12.14
N LEU A 29 30.21 1.45 -11.54
CA LEU A 29 28.78 1.68 -11.32
C LEU A 29 27.98 1.71 -12.63
N ILE A 30 28.49 2.41 -13.65
CA ILE A 30 27.81 2.54 -14.94
C ILE A 30 27.74 1.16 -15.62
N ARG A 31 28.79 0.34 -15.51
CA ARG A 31 28.80 -1.02 -16.03
C ARG A 31 27.77 -1.92 -15.36
N THR A 32 27.64 -1.84 -14.02
CA THR A 32 26.62 -2.60 -13.29
C THR A 32 25.21 -2.21 -13.70
N LEU A 33 24.97 -0.93 -14.03
CA LEU A 33 23.66 -0.47 -14.51
C LEU A 33 23.35 -0.93 -15.95
N GLN A 34 24.36 -1.01 -16.81
CA GLN A 34 24.22 -1.51 -18.19
C GLN A 34 23.97 -3.02 -18.23
N GLU A 35 24.51 -3.77 -17.25
CA GLU A 35 24.32 -5.21 -17.10
C GLU A 35 22.98 -5.60 -16.46
N LEU A 36 22.08 -4.65 -16.19
CA LEU A 36 20.73 -5.00 -15.74
C LEU A 36 20.11 -5.95 -16.78
N PRO A 37 19.73 -7.18 -16.39
CA PRO A 37 19.00 -8.06 -17.28
C PRO A 37 17.73 -7.31 -17.67
N LEU A 38 17.60 -6.98 -18.96
CA LEU A 38 16.34 -6.57 -19.53
C LEU A 38 15.35 -7.68 -19.18
N ILE A 39 14.46 -7.39 -18.23
CA ILE A 39 13.37 -8.30 -17.89
C ILE A 39 12.57 -8.42 -19.18
N GLU A 40 12.82 -9.49 -19.94
CA GLU A 40 11.93 -9.88 -21.02
C GLU A 40 10.57 -10.05 -20.36
N LYS A 41 9.67 -9.08 -20.58
CA LYS A 41 8.25 -9.27 -20.36
C LYS A 41 7.83 -10.31 -21.37
N LYS A 42 8.10 -11.58 -21.06
CA LYS A 42 7.60 -12.73 -21.78
C LYS A 42 6.10 -12.62 -21.64
N SER A 43 5.49 -11.97 -22.63
CA SER A 43 4.05 -11.84 -22.74
C SER A 43 3.51 -13.24 -22.56
N LEU A 44 2.83 -13.46 -21.44
CA LEU A 44 2.21 -14.72 -21.12
C LEU A 44 1.06 -14.87 -22.12
N LYS A 45 1.38 -15.31 -23.35
CA LYS A 45 0.39 -15.82 -24.29
C LYS A 45 -0.14 -17.09 -23.67
N ARG A 46 -1.11 -16.92 -22.77
CA ARG A 46 -1.88 -17.97 -22.15
C ARG A 46 -2.63 -18.67 -23.29
N LYS A 47 -2.06 -19.78 -23.77
CA LYS A 47 -2.68 -20.64 -24.78
C LYS A 47 -3.83 -21.38 -24.09
N PHE A 48 -4.93 -20.68 -23.80
CA PHE A 48 -6.18 -21.32 -23.41
C PHE A 48 -6.71 -22.03 -24.66
N SER A 49 -6.40 -23.33 -24.76
CA SER A 49 -7.10 -24.21 -25.68
C SER A 49 -8.57 -24.23 -25.27
N GLY A 50 -9.50 -24.01 -26.20
CA GLY A 50 -10.94 -23.90 -25.91
C GLY A 50 -11.50 -25.06 -25.07
N TRP A 51 -10.89 -26.24 -25.17
CA TRP A 51 -11.21 -27.41 -24.33
C TRP A 51 -11.00 -27.14 -22.83
N THR A 52 -9.94 -26.42 -22.44
CA THR A 52 -9.66 -26.10 -21.02
C THR A 52 -10.69 -25.14 -20.43
N LEU A 53 -11.22 -24.22 -21.24
CA LEU A 53 -12.28 -23.31 -20.82
C LEU A 53 -13.61 -24.07 -20.66
N ALA A 54 -13.90 -25.00 -21.58
CA ALA A 54 -15.10 -25.84 -21.53
C ALA A 54 -15.13 -26.75 -20.30
N VAL A 55 -14.01 -27.40 -19.97
CA VAL A 55 -13.90 -28.24 -18.75
C VAL A 55 -14.06 -27.39 -17.49
N ALA A 56 -13.47 -26.19 -17.44
CA ALA A 56 -13.61 -25.29 -16.30
C ALA A 56 -15.06 -24.82 -16.08
N LEU A 57 -15.77 -24.47 -17.15
CA LEU A 57 -17.18 -24.09 -17.08
C LEU A 57 -18.06 -25.27 -16.64
N LEU A 58 -17.79 -26.48 -17.14
CA LEU A 58 -18.53 -27.68 -16.75
C LEU A 58 -18.34 -28.00 -15.26
N MET A 59 -17.12 -27.88 -14.74
CA MET A 59 -16.84 -28.03 -13.31
C MET A 59 -17.57 -26.99 -12.44
N LEU A 60 -17.66 -25.73 -12.91
CA LEU A 60 -18.38 -24.68 -12.21
C LEU A 60 -19.88 -24.99 -12.14
N ILE A 61 -20.47 -25.42 -13.26
CA ILE A 61 -21.90 -25.77 -13.34
C ILE A 61 -22.23 -26.98 -12.45
N ILE A 62 -21.38 -28.02 -12.43
CA ILE A 62 -21.56 -29.17 -11.52
C ILE A 62 -21.43 -28.73 -10.05
N GLY A 63 -20.44 -27.89 -9.73
CA GLY A 63 -20.22 -27.39 -8.38
C GLY A 63 -21.41 -26.56 -7.86
N MET A 64 -22.01 -25.73 -8.70
CA MET A 64 -23.24 -25.00 -8.36
C MET A 64 -24.45 -25.94 -8.25
N GLY A 65 -24.58 -26.93 -9.15
CA GLY A 65 -25.71 -27.86 -9.17
C GLY A 65 -25.80 -28.76 -7.93
N LEU A 66 -24.67 -29.16 -7.35
CA LEU A 66 -24.63 -29.93 -6.09
C LEU A 66 -24.78 -29.05 -4.83
N GLY A 67 -24.52 -27.75 -4.94
CA GLY A 67 -24.55 -26.81 -3.80
C GLY A 67 -25.95 -26.31 -3.39
N VAL A 68 -26.98 -26.51 -4.22
CA VAL A 68 -28.33 -25.99 -3.94
C VAL A 68 -29.20 -26.95 -3.12
N GLY A 69 -28.68 -28.13 -2.74
CA GLY A 69 -29.44 -29.20 -2.09
C GLY A 69 -29.29 -29.34 -0.56
N SER A 70 -28.45 -28.56 0.11
CA SER A 70 -28.10 -28.78 1.54
C SER A 70 -28.43 -27.62 2.48
N SER A 71 -29.20 -26.61 2.07
CA SER A 71 -29.44 -25.40 2.88
C SER A 71 -30.46 -25.54 4.03
N LEU A 72 -30.82 -26.75 4.49
CA LEU A 72 -31.80 -26.90 5.59
C LEU A 72 -31.35 -27.74 6.79
N ILE A 73 -30.06 -28.07 6.95
CA ILE A 73 -29.63 -28.89 8.10
C ILE A 73 -28.31 -28.34 8.70
N ILE A 74 -28.46 -27.62 9.84
CA ILE A 74 -27.48 -27.48 10.94
C ILE A 74 -26.29 -26.54 10.63
N VAL A 75 -26.09 -25.39 11.30
CA VAL A 75 -25.60 -25.27 12.69
C VAL A 75 -26.22 -24.05 13.37
N GLN A 76 -27.12 -24.32 14.31
CA GLN A 76 -27.50 -23.37 15.35
C GLN A 76 -26.36 -23.37 16.38
N SER A 77 -25.45 -22.41 16.29
CA SER A 77 -24.52 -22.15 17.39
C SER A 77 -25.34 -21.64 18.58
N GLY A 78 -25.51 -22.51 19.57
CA GLY A 78 -26.20 -22.19 20.80
C GLY A 78 -25.59 -20.95 21.45
N LEU A 79 -26.44 -19.98 21.78
CA LEU A 79 -26.14 -18.94 22.76
C LEU A 79 -25.87 -19.62 24.10
N TYR A 80 -24.60 -19.79 24.45
CA TYR A 80 -24.22 -19.90 25.85
C TYR A 80 -24.23 -18.48 26.42
N ASN A 81 -25.35 -18.10 27.04
CA ASN A 81 -25.38 -16.91 27.88
C ASN A 81 -24.66 -17.27 29.18
N ALA A 82 -23.39 -16.89 29.30
CA ALA A 82 -22.70 -16.88 30.58
C ALA A 82 -23.17 -15.67 31.40
N THR A 83 -24.09 -15.92 32.33
CA THR A 83 -24.53 -14.93 33.32
C THR A 83 -23.40 -14.70 34.32
N ILE A 84 -22.60 -13.65 34.12
CA ILE A 84 -21.67 -13.18 35.15
C ILE A 84 -22.44 -12.24 36.08
N SER A 85 -22.92 -12.78 37.20
CA SER A 85 -23.31 -11.98 38.36
C SER A 85 -22.05 -11.35 38.94
N ASN A 86 -21.82 -10.07 38.66
CA ASN A 86 -20.95 -9.26 39.50
C ASN A 86 -21.77 -8.11 40.09
N SER A 87 -22.36 -8.40 41.25
CA SER A 87 -22.78 -7.39 42.21
C SER A 87 -21.53 -6.69 42.73
N ASN A 88 -21.43 -5.39 42.48
CA ASN A 88 -21.20 -4.40 43.54
C ASN A 88 -21.37 -2.99 42.97
N THR A 89 -22.51 -2.43 43.34
CA THR A 89 -22.85 -1.01 43.28
C THR A 89 -21.83 -0.18 44.05
N THR A 90 -21.30 0.87 43.41
CA THR A 90 -21.02 2.13 44.09
C THR A 90 -21.36 3.28 43.14
N VAL A 91 -22.57 3.81 43.38
CA VAL A 91 -22.96 5.20 43.11
C VAL A 91 -21.85 6.12 43.64
N VAL A 92 -21.32 7.07 42.85
CA VAL A 92 -21.61 8.51 42.96
C VAL A 92 -21.06 9.27 41.74
N ASN A 93 -21.88 10.22 41.28
CA ASN A 93 -21.52 11.51 40.69
C ASN A 93 -21.35 11.67 39.17
N SER A 94 -22.49 11.97 38.57
CA SER A 94 -22.63 12.98 37.50
C SER A 94 -21.67 14.16 37.69
N ILE A 95 -20.72 14.29 36.77
CA ILE A 95 -20.38 15.60 36.22
C ILE A 95 -20.56 15.50 34.71
N LYS A 96 -21.72 16.00 34.28
CA LYS A 96 -22.02 16.50 32.95
C LYS A 96 -20.84 17.31 32.42
N SER A 97 -19.93 16.66 31.69
CA SER A 97 -18.96 17.34 30.85
C SER A 97 -19.59 17.52 29.48
N THR A 98 -20.30 18.63 29.41
CA THR A 98 -20.61 19.41 28.22
C THR A 98 -19.54 19.23 27.14
N ALA A 99 -20.04 19.02 25.92
CA ALA A 99 -19.36 19.22 24.66
C ALA A 99 -18.10 20.11 24.76
N ASN A 100 -16.94 19.48 24.62
CA ASN A 100 -15.85 20.14 23.96
C ASN A 100 -15.32 19.18 22.90
N LYS A 101 -15.91 19.27 21.71
CA LYS A 101 -15.26 18.86 20.47
C LYS A 101 -13.91 19.58 20.49
N PRO A 102 -12.76 18.90 20.71
CA PRO A 102 -11.52 19.60 20.50
C PRO A 102 -11.50 19.85 18.99
N VAL A 103 -11.72 21.11 18.60
CA VAL A 103 -11.32 21.60 17.28
C VAL A 103 -9.80 21.51 17.29
N THR A 104 -9.30 20.29 17.12
CA THR A 104 -7.89 19.99 17.02
C THR A 104 -7.55 20.42 15.62
N GLN A 105 -6.87 21.55 15.53
CA GLN A 105 -6.44 22.10 14.26
C GLN A 105 -5.69 21.03 13.47
N PRO A 106 -5.85 20.96 12.14
CA PRO A 106 -5.10 20.02 11.32
C PRO A 106 -3.61 20.26 11.56
N ASN A 107 -2.91 19.22 12.01
CA ASN A 107 -1.48 19.31 12.19
C ASN A 107 -0.85 19.37 10.78
N ILE A 108 -0.01 20.35 10.50
CA ILE A 108 0.65 20.45 9.19
C ILE A 108 1.92 19.59 9.25
N TYR A 109 2.09 18.71 8.26
CA TYR A 109 3.28 17.88 8.11
C TYR A 109 4.01 18.22 6.81
N THR A 110 5.30 18.55 6.92
CA THR A 110 6.18 18.73 5.77
C THR A 110 6.73 17.37 5.32
N VAL A 111 6.43 16.98 4.08
CA VAL A 111 6.86 15.73 3.47
C VAL A 111 8.39 15.67 3.39
N LYS A 112 8.98 14.56 3.85
CA LYS A 112 10.42 14.34 3.78
C LYS A 112 10.78 13.43 2.61
N PRO A 113 12.02 13.49 2.09
CA PRO A 113 12.49 12.55 1.08
C PRO A 113 12.30 11.09 1.53
N GLY A 114 11.64 10.28 0.69
CA GLY A 114 11.34 8.88 0.98
C GLY A 114 10.02 8.63 1.71
N ASP A 115 9.29 9.68 2.12
CA ASP A 115 7.94 9.52 2.66
C ASP A 115 6.94 9.07 1.58
N ASN A 116 5.91 8.34 2.00
CA ASN A 116 4.70 8.12 1.22
C ASN A 116 3.48 8.27 2.13
N LEU A 117 2.30 8.51 1.55
CA LEU A 117 1.07 8.79 2.31
C LEU A 117 0.76 7.72 3.37
N SER A 118 0.97 6.44 3.05
CA SER A 118 0.72 5.33 4.00
C SER A 118 1.70 5.34 5.17
N LEU A 119 2.98 5.63 4.93
CA LEU A 119 3.97 5.77 5.99
C LEU A 119 3.71 7.00 6.86
N ILE A 120 3.31 8.12 6.25
CA ILE A 120 2.93 9.34 6.97
C ILE A 120 1.70 9.06 7.85
N ALA A 121 0.68 8.40 7.30
CA ALA A 121 -0.49 7.98 8.05
C ALA A 121 -0.10 7.08 9.22
N LEU A 122 0.67 6.01 8.99
CA LEU A 122 1.10 5.13 10.07
C LEU A 122 1.90 5.86 11.15
N LYS A 123 2.78 6.78 10.77
CA LYS A 123 3.65 7.53 11.68
C LYS A 123 2.88 8.54 12.54
N LEU A 124 1.90 9.21 11.97
CA LEU A 124 1.18 10.31 12.63
C LEU A 124 -0.13 9.85 13.29
N CYS A 125 -0.78 8.85 12.70
CA CYS A 125 -2.09 8.34 13.12
C CYS A 125 -2.02 6.94 13.74
N GLY A 126 -0.89 6.24 13.66
CA GLY A 126 -0.74 4.88 14.17
C GLY A 126 -1.53 3.84 13.36
N GLN A 127 -1.92 2.75 14.00
CA GLN A 127 -2.59 1.60 13.36
C GLN A 127 -3.99 1.90 12.80
N GLY A 128 -4.65 2.95 13.29
CA GLY A 128 -5.96 3.40 12.76
C GLY A 128 -5.84 4.41 11.61
N GLY A 129 -4.62 4.85 11.31
CA GLY A 129 -4.33 5.82 10.28
C GLY A 129 -4.28 5.21 8.90
N THR A 130 -5.14 5.69 8.00
CA THR A 130 -5.07 5.29 6.59
C THR A 130 -4.70 6.48 5.71
N TRP A 131 -4.11 6.20 4.55
CA TRP A 131 -3.71 7.23 3.60
C TRP A 131 -4.95 7.96 3.03
N GLU A 132 -6.09 7.29 2.94
CA GLU A 132 -7.36 7.84 2.49
C GLU A 132 -7.84 8.98 3.40
N MET A 133 -7.61 8.88 4.71
CA MET A 133 -7.94 9.96 5.65
C MET A 133 -7.13 11.23 5.35
N ILE A 134 -5.84 11.06 5.03
CA ILE A 134 -4.97 12.18 4.64
C ILE A 134 -5.44 12.77 3.30
N VAL A 135 -5.78 11.93 2.31
CA VAL A 135 -6.31 12.43 1.02
C VAL A 135 -7.61 13.20 1.21
N LYS A 136 -8.53 12.72 2.05
CA LYS A 136 -9.78 13.43 2.37
C LYS A 136 -9.54 14.81 3.00
N ALA A 137 -8.44 14.98 3.74
CA ALA A 137 -8.04 16.26 4.31
C ALA A 137 -7.32 17.20 3.30
N ASN A 138 -6.84 16.65 2.17
CA ASN A 138 -6.05 17.34 1.14
C ASN A 138 -6.62 17.03 -0.26
N PRO A 139 -7.80 17.58 -0.62
CA PRO A 139 -8.50 17.27 -1.87
C PRO A 139 -7.70 17.60 -3.14
N GLU A 140 -6.68 18.45 -3.05
CA GLU A 140 -5.71 18.69 -4.12
C GLU A 140 -4.95 17.43 -4.56
N LEU A 141 -4.80 16.43 -3.68
CA LEU A 141 -4.15 15.16 -3.99
C LEU A 141 -5.01 14.30 -4.93
N GLU A 142 -6.33 14.40 -4.88
CA GLU A 142 -7.24 13.65 -5.75
C GLU A 142 -7.10 14.05 -7.23
N LYS A 143 -6.66 15.29 -7.49
CA LYS A 143 -6.42 15.79 -8.85
C LYS A 143 -5.10 15.27 -9.42
N ARG A 144 -4.23 14.70 -8.59
CA ARG A 144 -2.91 14.22 -8.99
C ARG A 144 -2.98 12.75 -9.37
N LYS A 145 -2.19 12.37 -10.37
CA LYS A 145 -2.05 10.96 -10.74
C LYS A 145 -1.41 10.21 -9.56
N ASN A 146 -2.09 9.14 -9.11
CA ASN A 146 -1.63 8.25 -8.05
C ASN A 146 -1.37 8.95 -6.68
N TYR A 147 -2.04 10.08 -6.39
CA TYR A 147 -1.89 10.79 -5.11
C TYR A 147 -0.44 11.14 -4.77
N TYR A 148 0.35 11.46 -5.81
CA TYR A 148 1.77 11.76 -5.67
C TYR A 148 2.02 13.02 -4.82
N ILE A 149 3.03 12.94 -3.95
CA ILE A 149 3.46 13.99 -3.03
C ILE A 149 4.94 14.32 -3.25
N ASP A 150 5.30 15.59 -3.12
CA ASP A 150 6.67 16.06 -3.30
C ASP A 150 7.38 16.32 -1.96
N PRO A 151 8.69 16.06 -1.84
CA PRO A 151 9.45 16.48 -0.67
C PRO A 151 9.37 18.00 -0.46
N GLY A 152 9.12 18.42 0.79
CA GLY A 152 8.91 19.82 1.16
C GLY A 152 7.45 20.28 1.08
N GLU A 153 6.55 19.47 0.53
CA GLU A 153 5.11 19.77 0.50
C GLU A 153 4.50 19.73 1.91
N GLU A 154 3.57 20.64 2.19
CA GLU A 154 2.83 20.69 3.44
C GLU A 154 1.48 19.98 3.31
N LEU A 155 1.30 18.91 4.07
CA LEU A 155 0.06 18.13 4.12
C LEU A 155 -0.71 18.43 5.40
N LYS A 156 -2.03 18.62 5.28
CA LYS A 156 -2.93 18.71 6.41
C LYS A 156 -3.21 17.31 6.95
N ILE A 157 -2.88 17.08 8.20
CA ILE A 157 -3.08 15.77 8.84
C ILE A 157 -4.38 15.83 9.65
N PRO A 158 -5.37 14.98 9.33
CA PRO A 158 -6.64 14.95 10.05
C PRO A 158 -6.45 14.39 11.46
N ASN A 159 -7.45 14.59 12.32
CA ASN A 159 -7.49 13.92 13.62
C ASN A 159 -7.89 12.45 13.41
N CYS A 160 -6.93 11.56 13.61
CA CYS A 160 -7.07 10.13 13.34
C CYS A 160 -7.81 9.34 14.44
N GLN A 161 -8.37 10.05 15.43
CA GLN A 161 -9.26 9.47 16.46
C GLN A 161 -10.71 9.31 16.00
N GLU A 162 -11.05 9.73 14.77
CA GLU A 162 -12.36 9.45 14.19
C GLU A 162 -12.42 7.99 13.73
N LYS A 163 -12.73 7.10 14.68
CA LYS A 163 -13.15 5.73 14.37
C LYS A 163 -14.36 5.83 13.45
N THR A 164 -14.21 5.31 12.23
CA THR A 164 -15.31 5.15 11.28
C THR A 164 -16.24 4.08 11.85
N GLU A 165 -17.43 4.50 12.26
CA GLU A 165 -18.54 3.65 12.71
C GLU A 165 -19.13 2.84 11.54
#